data_AF-A0A7I8IYZ7-F1
#
_entry.id   AF-A0A7I8IYZ7-F1
#
_cell.length_a   1.000
_cell.length_b   1.000
_cell.length_c   1.000
_cell.angle_alpha   90.00
_cell.angle_beta   90.00
_cell.angle_gamma   90.00
#
_symmetry.space_group_name_H-M   'P 1'
#
loop_
_entity.id
_entity.type
_entity.pdbx_description
1 polymer ?
#
loop_
_entity_poly.entity_id
_entity_poly.type
_entity_poly.pdbx_seq_one_letter_code
_entity_poly.pdbx_strand_id
1 'polypeptide(L)'
;MRNFTFTDGSQVRPILLRQNRAGLGVSYACGFYCRGDCASFIFAIYIIHSNSAGEIVLPASGFPQVVWAANKARPVTENATLELASDGDLVLTDAYGTRVWSSGTSGKSTIWDSFSSPTDSLVPGQKLQLRKITVCCV
;
A
#
# COMPACT_ATOMS: atom_id res chain seq x y z
N MET A 1 6.30 -10.80 -9.56
CA MET A 1 6.82 -9.81 -8.57
C MET A 1 7.59 -10.57 -7.50
N ARG A 2 8.67 -10.01 -6.96
CA ARG A 2 9.45 -10.64 -5.88
C ARG A 2 8.65 -10.58 -4.57
N ASN A 3 8.62 -11.68 -3.84
CA ASN A 3 7.96 -11.78 -2.54
C ASN A 3 8.99 -11.71 -1.40
N PHE A 4 8.65 -11.02 -0.32
CA PHE A 4 9.49 -10.93 0.87
C PHE A 4 8.68 -11.36 2.10
N THR A 5 9.22 -12.29 2.86
CA THR A 5 8.59 -12.84 4.07
C THR A 5 9.35 -12.37 5.30
N PHE A 6 8.62 -11.82 6.26
CA PHE A 6 9.14 -11.32 7.52
C PHE A 6 8.89 -12.31 8.67
N THR A 7 9.65 -12.16 9.74
CA THR A 7 9.60 -13.08 10.91
C THR A 7 8.30 -12.98 11.72
N ASP A 8 7.49 -11.93 11.55
CA ASP A 8 6.14 -11.81 12.14
C ASP A 8 5.06 -12.52 11.31
N GLY A 9 5.47 -13.24 10.27
CA GLY A 9 4.59 -13.91 9.33
C GLY A 9 3.92 -12.98 8.32
N SER A 10 4.29 -11.69 8.28
CA SER A 10 3.84 -10.81 7.21
C SER A 10 4.63 -11.03 5.92
N GLN A 11 3.98 -10.77 4.78
CA GLN A 11 4.65 -10.78 3.49
C GLN A 11 4.30 -9.54 2.69
N VAL A 12 5.27 -9.08 1.90
CA VAL A 12 5.07 -7.97 0.96
C VAL A 12 5.52 -8.32 -0.44
N ARG A 13 4.76 -7.83 -1.42
CA ARG A 13 5.06 -7.89 -2.85
C ARG A 13 5.14 -6.46 -3.38
N PRO A 14 6.31 -5.84 -3.28
CA PRO A 14 6.48 -4.45 -3.68
C PRO A 14 6.32 -4.29 -5.20
N ILE A 15 5.60 -3.25 -5.58
CA ILE A 15 5.47 -2.77 -6.95
C ILE A 15 6.38 -1.56 -7.14
N LEU A 16 6.42 -0.66 -6.16
CA LEU A 16 7.31 0.50 -6.13
C LEU A 16 8.05 0.53 -4.80
N LEU A 17 9.35 0.79 -4.85
CA LEU A 17 10.17 1.06 -3.69
C LEU A 17 10.86 2.41 -3.87
N ARG A 18 10.73 3.27 -2.87
CA ARG A 18 11.41 4.56 -2.78
C ARG A 18 12.36 4.52 -1.59
N GLN A 19 13.64 4.39 -1.91
CA GLN A 19 14.70 4.40 -0.93
C GLN A 19 14.79 5.73 -0.18
N ASN A 20 15.27 5.64 1.05
CA ASN A 20 15.81 6.77 1.79
C ASN A 20 16.89 7.51 0.97
N ARG A 21 16.88 8.85 1.01
CA ARG A 21 17.94 9.68 0.39
C ARG A 21 19.32 9.44 0.97
N ALA A 22 19.42 8.99 2.22
CA ALA A 22 20.68 8.59 2.84
C ALA A 22 21.25 7.28 2.25
N GLY A 23 20.53 6.64 1.31
CA GLY A 23 20.93 5.40 0.66
C GLY A 23 20.61 4.15 1.45
N LEU A 24 20.37 4.22 2.77
CA LEU A 24 20.05 3.04 3.58
C LEU A 24 19.04 3.33 4.70
N GLY A 25 18.43 2.27 5.21
CA GLY A 25 17.51 2.31 6.34
C GLY A 25 16.05 2.48 5.92
N VAL A 26 15.30 3.24 6.71
CA VAL A 26 13.84 3.37 6.60
C VAL A 26 13.44 3.96 5.24
N SER A 27 12.65 3.19 4.50
CA SER A 27 12.20 3.49 3.14
C SER A 27 10.73 3.19 2.96
N TYR A 28 10.12 3.77 1.93
CA TYR A 28 8.69 3.60 1.64
C TYR A 28 8.51 2.71 0.43
N ALA A 29 7.54 1.81 0.49
CA ALA A 29 7.16 0.99 -0.65
C ALA A 29 5.63 0.91 -0.75
N CYS A 30 5.13 0.64 -1.95
CA CYS A 30 3.76 0.25 -2.15
C CYS A 30 3.68 -1.07 -2.91
N GLY A 31 2.62 -1.83 -2.64
CA GLY A 31 2.46 -3.17 -3.16
C GLY A 31 1.42 -3.95 -2.36
N PHE A 32 1.41 -5.27 -2.55
CA PHE A 32 0.51 -6.14 -1.79
C PHE A 32 1.12 -6.53 -0.45
N TYR A 33 0.33 -6.45 0.61
CA TYR A 33 0.67 -6.84 1.97
C TYR A 33 -0.32 -7.90 2.47
N CYS A 34 0.18 -8.89 3.19
CA CYS A 34 -0.60 -9.85 3.96
C CYS A 34 0.05 -10.11 5.31
N ARG A 35 -0.75 -10.63 6.25
CA ARG A 35 -0.28 -11.08 7.57
C ARG A 35 -0.87 -12.46 7.87
N GLY A 36 -0.03 -13.39 8.33
CA GLY A 36 -0.47 -14.73 8.72
C GLY A 36 -0.30 -15.74 7.58
N ASP A 37 -1.37 -16.44 7.22
CA ASP A 37 -1.37 -17.49 6.20
C ASP A 37 -1.27 -16.97 4.76
N CYS A 38 -1.41 -15.65 4.57
CA CYS A 38 -1.40 -14.98 3.28
C CYS A 38 -2.40 -15.56 2.27
N ALA A 39 -3.56 -16.00 2.77
CA ALA A 39 -4.71 -16.33 1.93
C ALA A 39 -5.39 -15.08 1.33
N SER A 40 -5.16 -13.91 1.93
CA SER A 40 -5.70 -12.63 1.46
C SER A 40 -4.69 -11.49 1.58
N PHE A 41 -4.83 -10.51 0.69
CA PHE A 41 -3.90 -9.40 0.49
C PHE A 41 -4.65 -8.07 0.42
N ILE A 42 -3.98 -7.02 0.89
CA ILE A 42 -4.38 -5.64 0.68
C ILE A 42 -3.33 -4.92 -0.15
N PHE A 43 -3.75 -4.04 -1.06
CA PHE A 43 -2.85 -3.08 -1.68
C PHE A 43 -2.59 -1.95 -0.68
N ALA A 44 -1.32 -1.72 -0.35
CA ALA A 44 -0.93 -0.87 0.76
C ALA A 44 0.33 -0.04 0.46
N ILE A 45 0.48 1.05 1.19
CA ILE A 45 1.74 1.77 1.37
C ILE A 45 2.29 1.35 2.73
N TYR A 46 3.55 0.94 2.76
CA TYR A 46 4.21 0.46 3.96
C TYR A 46 5.66 0.94 4.05
N ILE A 47 6.12 1.07 5.28
CA ILE A 47 7.49 1.42 5.63
C ILE A 47 8.28 0.13 5.84
N ILE A 48 9.44 0.03 5.20
CA ILE A 48 10.38 -1.09 5.32
C ILE A 48 11.81 -0.56 5.48
N HIS A 49 12.79 -1.46 5.61
CA HIS A 49 14.20 -1.10 5.54
C HIS A 49 14.79 -1.53 4.21
N SER A 50 15.62 -0.67 3.60
CA SER A 50 16.38 -1.02 2.39
C SER A 50 17.88 -0.79 2.57
N ASN A 51 18.70 -1.53 1.83
CA ASN A 51 20.14 -1.29 1.72
C ASN A 51 20.46 -0.23 0.64
N SER A 52 21.75 0.06 0.45
CA SER A 52 22.26 0.97 -0.59
C SER A 52 21.95 0.54 -2.02
N ALA A 53 21.74 -0.75 -2.25
CA ALA A 53 21.36 -1.29 -3.56
C ALA A 53 19.85 -1.20 -3.85
N GLY A 54 19.03 -0.71 -2.91
CA GLY A 54 17.58 -0.59 -3.07
C GLY A 54 16.82 -1.87 -2.83
N GLU A 55 17.46 -2.84 -2.19
CA GLU A 55 16.82 -4.08 -1.82
C GLU A 55 16.20 -3.97 -0.43
N ILE A 56 15.03 -4.57 -0.25
CA ILE A 56 14.41 -4.73 1.07
C ILE A 56 15.29 -5.64 1.91
N VAL A 57 15.66 -5.18 3.10
CA VAL A 57 16.52 -5.87 4.07
C VAL A 57 15.86 -5.91 5.45
N LEU A 58 16.50 -6.64 6.37
CA LEU A 58 16.05 -6.85 7.76
C LEU A 58 14.72 -7.61 7.95
N PRO A 59 14.43 -8.69 7.20
CA PRO A 59 13.22 -9.49 7.44
C PRO A 59 13.19 -10.16 8.84
N ALA A 60 14.33 -10.22 9.53
CA ALA A 60 14.50 -10.85 10.84
C ALA A 60 14.36 -9.89 12.04
N SER A 61 14.44 -8.58 11.83
CA SER A 61 14.44 -7.59 12.92
C SER A 61 13.57 -6.36 12.66
N GLY A 62 13.18 -6.11 11.41
CA GLY A 62 12.18 -5.12 11.03
C GLY A 62 10.93 -5.83 10.51
N PHE A 63 9.78 -5.18 10.69
CA PHE A 63 8.51 -5.62 10.12
C PHE A 63 7.89 -4.47 9.33
N PRO A 64 7.24 -4.75 8.19
CA PRO A 64 6.58 -3.73 7.39
C PRO A 64 5.52 -3.00 8.24
N GLN A 65 5.61 -1.67 8.29
CA GLN A 65 4.60 -0.84 8.95
C GLN A 65 3.63 -0.32 7.89
N VAL A 66 2.41 -0.87 7.86
CA VAL A 66 1.36 -0.40 6.93
C VAL A 66 0.86 0.96 7.39
N VAL A 67 1.01 1.98 6.55
CA VAL A 67 0.58 3.36 6.85
C VAL A 67 -0.65 3.78 6.05
N TRP A 68 -0.99 3.05 4.99
CA TRP A 68 -2.22 3.23 4.22
C TRP A 68 -2.60 1.94 3.51
N ALA A 69 -3.91 1.70 3.33
CA ALA A 69 -4.43 0.53 2.60
C ALA A 69 -5.67 0.89 1.77
N ALA A 70 -5.71 0.40 0.54
CA ALA A 70 -6.80 0.64 -0.42
C ALA A 70 -8.07 -0.14 -0.09
N ASN A 71 -7.94 -1.46 0.04
CA ASN A 71 -9.04 -2.42 0.05
C ASN A 71 -9.15 -3.17 1.38
N LYS A 72 -8.95 -2.48 2.51
CA LYS A 72 -8.98 -3.08 3.86
C LYS A 72 -10.29 -3.80 4.18
N ALA A 73 -11.42 -3.28 3.66
CA ALA A 73 -12.74 -3.88 3.83
C ALA A 73 -13.04 -5.04 2.87
N ARG A 74 -12.26 -5.15 1.76
CA ARG A 74 -12.40 -6.20 0.75
C ARG A 74 -11.01 -6.71 0.30
N PRO A 75 -10.30 -7.46 1.18
CA PRO A 75 -9.05 -8.10 0.80
C PRO A 75 -9.20 -8.99 -0.44
N VAL A 76 -8.15 -9.07 -1.25
CA VAL A 76 -8.13 -9.88 -2.48
C VAL A 76 -7.30 -11.13 -2.29
N THR A 77 -7.55 -12.15 -3.09
CA THR A 77 -6.72 -13.37 -3.14
C THR A 77 -5.61 -13.24 -4.18
N GLU A 78 -4.83 -14.31 -4.32
CA GLU A 78 -3.96 -14.51 -5.49
C GLU A 78 -4.70 -14.29 -6.81
N ASN A 79 -3.95 -13.88 -7.84
CA ASN A 79 -4.45 -13.55 -9.19
C ASN A 79 -5.32 -12.28 -9.30
N ALA A 80 -5.41 -11.48 -8.25
CA ALA A 80 -5.93 -10.12 -8.35
C ALA A 80 -5.07 -9.24 -9.27
N THR A 81 -5.70 -8.31 -9.97
CA THR A 81 -5.03 -7.39 -10.90
C THR A 81 -5.11 -5.96 -10.39
N LEU A 82 -3.98 -5.25 -10.46
CA LEU A 82 -3.89 -3.82 -10.24
C LEU A 82 -3.49 -3.18 -11.56
N GLU A 83 -4.37 -2.35 -12.12
CA GLU A 83 -4.23 -1.80 -13.47
C GLU A 83 -4.37 -0.28 -13.43
N LEU A 84 -3.47 0.42 -14.13
CA LEU A 84 -3.65 1.84 -14.45
C LEU A 84 -4.44 1.92 -15.74
N ALA A 85 -5.74 2.24 -15.63
CA ALA A 85 -6.64 2.37 -16.76
C ALA A 85 -6.25 3.58 -17.63
N SER A 86 -6.69 3.56 -18.89
CA SER A 86 -6.38 4.60 -19.90
C SER A 86 -6.91 5.99 -19.54
N ASP A 87 -7.88 6.07 -18.64
CA ASP A 87 -8.45 7.32 -18.11
C ASP A 87 -7.67 7.88 -16.90
N GLY A 88 -6.59 7.21 -16.47
CA GLY A 88 -5.76 7.62 -15.35
C GLY A 88 -6.22 7.10 -13.98
N ASP A 89 -7.20 6.19 -13.95
CA ASP A 89 -7.65 5.53 -12.72
C ASP A 89 -6.80 4.30 -12.40
N LEU A 90 -6.41 4.14 -11.13
CA LEU A 90 -5.77 2.91 -10.66
C LEU A 90 -6.86 2.00 -10.08
N VAL A 91 -7.09 0.87 -10.73
CA VAL A 91 -8.18 -0.05 -10.44
C VAL A 91 -7.64 -1.36 -9.90
N LEU A 92 -8.18 -1.81 -8.76
CA LEU A 92 -7.92 -3.12 -8.20
C LEU A 92 -9.12 -4.04 -8.43
N THR A 93 -8.87 -5.18 -9.04
CA THR A 93 -9.85 -6.20 -9.40
C THR A 93 -9.45 -7.52 -8.78
N ASP A 94 -10.40 -8.26 -8.23
CA ASP A 94 -10.14 -9.60 -7.68
C ASP A 94 -9.93 -10.66 -8.77
N ALA A 95 -9.59 -11.87 -8.35
CA ALA A 95 -9.32 -13.01 -9.24
C ALA A 95 -10.52 -13.43 -10.11
N TYR A 96 -11.74 -12.99 -9.74
CA TYR A 96 -12.98 -13.29 -10.45
C TYR A 96 -13.40 -12.16 -11.40
N GLY A 97 -12.58 -11.11 -11.55
CA GLY A 97 -12.89 -9.97 -12.40
C GLY A 97 -13.78 -8.92 -11.76
N THR A 98 -14.04 -9.00 -10.45
CA THR A 98 -14.85 -7.98 -9.75
C THR A 98 -13.97 -6.84 -9.27
N ARG A 99 -14.32 -5.61 -9.63
CA ARG A 99 -13.65 -4.41 -9.10
C ARG A 99 -13.86 -4.30 -7.59
N VAL A 100 -12.76 -4.33 -6.83
CA VAL A 100 -12.78 -4.24 -5.36
C VAL A 100 -12.49 -2.84 -4.85
N TRP A 101 -11.67 -2.08 -5.58
CA TRP A 101 -11.28 -0.72 -5.23
C TRP A 101 -10.88 0.04 -6.49
N SER A 102 -11.04 1.36 -6.45
CA SER A 102 -10.52 2.27 -7.47
C SER A 102 -10.06 3.54 -6.78
N SER A 103 -9.08 4.16 -7.41
CA SER A 103 -8.42 5.35 -6.92
C SER A 103 -9.30 6.60 -7.14
N GLY A 104 -10.25 6.56 -8.08
CA GLY A 104 -11.17 7.67 -8.37
C GLY A 104 -10.48 8.84 -9.06
N THR A 105 -9.45 8.58 -9.86
CA THR A 105 -8.65 9.59 -10.59
C THR A 105 -8.86 9.63 -12.08
N SER A 106 -9.82 8.83 -12.57
CA SER A 106 -10.37 8.95 -13.92
C SER A 106 -10.60 10.42 -14.31
N GLY A 107 -9.96 10.86 -15.41
CA GLY A 107 -10.11 12.20 -15.97
C GLY A 107 -9.59 13.35 -15.12
N LYS A 108 -8.89 13.09 -14.01
CA LYS A 108 -8.28 14.13 -13.17
C LYS A 108 -6.83 14.37 -13.60
N SER A 109 -6.49 15.64 -13.82
CA SER A 109 -5.09 16.08 -14.05
C SER A 109 -4.18 15.82 -12.84
N THR A 110 -4.75 15.57 -11.66
CA THR A 110 -4.04 15.11 -10.46
C THR A 110 -4.27 13.61 -10.31
N ILE A 111 -3.21 12.84 -10.54
CA ILE A 111 -3.25 11.39 -10.79
C ILE A 111 -3.46 10.57 -9.50
N TRP A 112 -3.17 11.12 -8.31
CA TRP A 112 -3.66 10.66 -7.00
C TRP A 112 -3.17 11.60 -5.88
N ASP A 113 -3.98 11.82 -4.85
CA ASP A 113 -3.53 12.49 -3.61
C ASP A 113 -3.93 11.65 -2.39
N SER A 114 -2.99 10.86 -1.87
CA SER A 114 -3.18 10.02 -0.69
C SER A 114 -3.57 10.83 0.56
N PHE A 115 -3.30 12.14 0.59
CA PHE A 115 -3.66 13.02 1.70
C PHE A 115 -5.15 13.39 1.72
N SER A 116 -5.89 13.14 0.62
CA SER A 116 -7.32 13.45 0.49
C SER A 116 -8.26 12.33 0.94
N SER A 117 -7.74 11.12 1.18
CA SER A 117 -8.49 9.96 1.69
C SER A 117 -7.70 9.22 2.78
N PRO A 118 -7.53 9.83 3.97
CA PRO A 118 -6.85 9.18 5.08
C PRO A 118 -7.65 8.03 5.66
N THR A 119 -6.94 7.05 6.21
CA THR A 119 -7.53 6.01 7.05
C THR A 119 -7.49 6.48 8.51
N ASP A 120 -6.43 6.17 9.25
CA ASP A 120 -6.33 6.38 10.72
C ASP A 120 -5.02 7.06 11.16
N SER A 121 -4.07 7.29 10.24
CA SER A 121 -2.77 7.88 10.54
C SER A 121 -2.58 9.23 9.84
N LEU A 122 -2.15 10.24 10.61
CA LEU A 122 -1.72 11.54 10.08
C LEU A 122 -0.21 11.51 9.80
N VAL A 123 0.17 11.87 8.57
CA VAL A 123 1.58 11.99 8.16
C VAL A 123 2.02 13.47 8.11
N PRO A 124 3.31 13.79 8.32
CA PRO A 124 3.80 15.17 8.27
C PRO A 124 3.47 15.87 6.94
N GLY A 125 2.91 17.09 7.02
CA GLY A 125 2.48 17.87 5.85
C GLY A 125 1.04 17.62 5.41
N GLN A 126 0.33 16.67 6.03
CA GLN A 126 -1.08 16.42 5.77
C GLN A 126 -1.95 17.57 6.29
N LYS A 127 -2.70 18.21 5.37
CA LYS A 127 -3.71 19.21 5.73
C LYS A 127 -5.04 18.50 6.01
N LEU A 128 -5.57 18.64 7.21
CA LEU A 128 -6.94 18.21 7.51
C LEU A 128 -7.93 19.06 6.69
N GLN A 129 -8.61 18.43 5.74
CA GLN A 129 -9.75 19.03 5.03
C GLN A 129 -11.02 18.64 5.79
N LEU A 130 -11.76 19.62 6.30
CA LEU A 130 -13.06 19.45 6.98
C LEU A 130 -14.14 19.02 5.96
N ARG A 131 -14.14 17.75 5.58
CA ARG A 131 -15.28 17.09 4.93
C ARG A 131 -15.47 15.72 5.60
N LYS A 132 -16.26 15.72 6.68
CA LYS A 132 -16.69 14.56 7.48
C LYS A 132 -15.65 13.43 7.60
N ILE A 133 -14.76 13.57 8.56
CA ILE A 133 -13.98 12.45 9.09
C ILE A 133 -14.91 11.69 10.05
N THR A 134 -15.40 10.52 9.65
CA THR A 134 -16.08 9.61 10.58
C THR A 134 -15.01 8.79 11.27
N VAL A 135 -14.68 9.17 12.49
CA VAL A 135 -13.87 8.34 13.38
C VAL A 135 -14.78 7.23 13.91
N CYS A 136 -14.69 6.03 13.34
CA CYS A 136 -15.23 4.84 14.02
C CYS A 136 -14.19 4.40 15.05
N CYS A 137 -14.29 4.92 16.27
CA CYS A 137 -13.71 4.24 17.43
C CYS A 137 -14.55 2.99 17.73
N VAL A 138 -13.88 1.89 18.08
CA VAL A 138 -14.49 0.84 18.90
C VAL A 138 -14.32 1.23 20.36
#